data_AF-T1G531-F1
#
_entry.id   AF-T1G531-F1
#
_cell.length_a   1.000
_cell.length_b   1.000
_cell.length_c   1.000
_cell.angle_alpha   90.00
_cell.angle_beta   90.00
_cell.angle_gamma   90.00
#
_symmetry.space_group_name_H-M   'P 1'
#
loop_
_entity.id
_entity.type
_entity.pdbx_description
1 polymer ?
#
loop_
_entity_poly.entity_id
_entity_poly.type
_entity_poly.pdbx_seq_one_letter_code
_entity_poly.pdbx_strand_id
1 'polypeptide(L)'
;GWTRILSVMHLPELDHREFVHESLINGCYFTLHALALIKLSQCQSTADEVHILMSLNDWNTSANPNQSNEGKLFLFWNKILELCTRQLRNNNKSLVTSTLVQTTGCLITLGEDKSGLGLFGVIGLGKKSNFSLRFRVVANAMAAFIASMLCRDASLQQSTTSQAASQLNQQTTTRLKNMLADKQYINYKQQIQLACQFIVDNHLSIFDFKYVFWSVVKPLFSDIYYLGVLKCEM
;
A
#
# COMPACT_ATOMS: atom_id res chain seq x y z
N GLY A 1 3.33 5.84 -21.45
CA GLY A 1 4.16 5.75 -20.23
C GLY A 1 4.13 7.07 -19.49
N TRP A 2 4.43 7.08 -18.19
CA TRP A 2 4.45 8.29 -17.36
C TRP A 2 5.39 9.37 -17.90
N THR A 3 6.51 9.01 -18.51
CA THR A 3 7.51 9.94 -19.07
C THR A 3 6.90 11.02 -19.98
N ARG A 4 5.93 10.67 -20.82
CA ARG A 4 5.25 11.62 -21.73
C ARG A 4 4.26 12.54 -21.02
N ILE A 5 3.68 12.07 -19.91
CA ILE A 5 2.78 12.88 -19.06
C ILE A 5 3.61 13.89 -18.27
N LEU A 6 4.75 13.45 -17.73
CA LEU A 6 5.63 14.31 -16.93
C LEU A 6 6.23 15.44 -17.78
N SER A 7 6.52 15.20 -19.07
CA SER A 7 7.11 16.23 -19.95
C SER A 7 6.18 17.39 -20.30
N VAL A 8 4.87 17.26 -20.06
CA VAL A 8 3.87 18.30 -20.36
C VAL A 8 3.19 18.86 -19.11
N MET A 9 3.48 18.29 -17.93
CA MET A 9 2.89 18.71 -16.68
C MET A 9 3.62 19.96 -16.15
N HIS A 10 2.89 21.08 -16.10
CA HIS A 10 3.34 22.28 -15.41
C HIS A 10 2.75 22.26 -14.00
N LEU A 11 3.61 22.34 -12.99
CA LEU A 11 3.17 22.46 -11.61
C LEU A 11 2.65 23.89 -11.41
N PRO A 12 1.45 24.09 -10.84
CA PRO A 12 0.95 25.42 -10.55
C PRO A 12 1.85 26.13 -9.53
N GLU A 13 1.99 27.45 -9.66
CA GLU A 13 2.68 28.33 -8.68
C GLU A 13 1.86 28.54 -7.38
N LEU A 14 0.98 27.59 -7.02
CA LEU A 14 0.24 27.61 -5.76
C LEU A 14 1.15 27.26 -4.58
N ASP A 15 0.73 27.57 -3.34
CA ASP A 15 1.34 26.96 -2.15
C ASP A 15 1.24 25.43 -2.31
N HIS A 16 2.39 24.77 -2.34
CA HIS A 16 2.50 23.33 -2.50
C HIS A 16 1.61 22.56 -1.52
N ARG A 17 1.43 23.06 -0.29
CA ARG A 17 0.58 22.40 0.72
C ARG A 17 -0.89 22.49 0.37
N GLU A 18 -1.36 23.64 -0.09
CA GLU A 18 -2.74 23.85 -0.54
C GLU A 18 -3.04 22.98 -1.77
N PHE A 19 -2.11 22.94 -2.74
CA PHE A 19 -2.23 22.06 -3.90
C PHE A 19 -2.38 20.58 -3.53
N VAL A 20 -1.55 20.10 -2.60
CA VAL A 20 -1.63 18.71 -2.11
C VAL A 20 -2.96 18.46 -1.39
N HIS A 21 -3.38 19.37 -0.51
CA HIS A 21 -4.61 19.25 0.24
C HIS A 21 -5.84 19.17 -0.67
N GLU A 22 -5.97 20.11 -1.61
CA GLU A 22 -7.04 20.12 -2.59
C GLU A 22 -7.01 18.87 -3.46
N SER A 23 -5.83 18.41 -3.86
CA SER A 23 -5.70 17.18 -4.63
C SER A 23 -6.17 15.94 -3.86
N LEU A 24 -5.93 15.87 -2.55
CA LEU A 24 -6.39 14.77 -1.70
C LEU A 24 -7.91 14.80 -1.53
N ILE A 25 -8.49 15.98 -1.23
CA ILE A 25 -9.94 16.17 -1.07
C ILE A 25 -10.69 15.80 -2.34
N ASN A 26 -10.19 16.24 -3.50
CA ASN A 26 -10.82 16.00 -4.79
C ASN A 26 -10.48 14.61 -5.39
N GLY A 27 -9.68 13.79 -4.70
CA GLY A 27 -9.31 12.46 -5.18
C GLY A 27 -8.42 12.47 -6.45
N CYS A 28 -7.64 13.53 -6.63
CA CYS A 28 -6.70 13.76 -7.73
C CYS A 28 -5.39 12.95 -7.55
N TYR A 29 -5.51 11.66 -7.25
CA TYR A 29 -4.36 10.81 -6.90
C TYR A 29 -3.33 10.63 -8.03
N PHE A 30 -3.74 10.71 -9.30
CA PHE A 30 -2.78 10.72 -10.41
C PHE A 30 -1.91 11.96 -10.45
N THR A 31 -2.49 13.12 -10.12
CA THR A 31 -1.75 14.39 -10.06
C THR A 31 -0.70 14.31 -8.97
N LEU A 32 -1.06 13.82 -7.78
CA LEU A 32 -0.13 13.60 -6.68
C LEU A 32 0.94 12.55 -7.05
N HIS A 33 0.56 11.47 -7.72
CA HIS A 33 1.53 10.47 -8.17
C HIS A 33 2.54 11.07 -9.16
N ALA A 34 2.06 11.84 -10.14
CA ALA A 34 2.91 12.51 -11.10
C ALA A 34 3.83 13.55 -10.43
N LEU A 35 3.31 14.32 -9.47
CA LEU A 35 4.12 15.23 -8.64
C LEU A 35 5.26 14.47 -7.94
N ALA A 36 4.98 13.33 -7.32
CA ALA A 36 6.02 12.50 -6.71
C ALA A 36 7.05 12.02 -7.74
N LEU A 37 6.64 11.59 -8.93
CA LEU A 37 7.55 11.18 -9.99
C LEU A 37 8.43 12.33 -10.49
N ILE A 38 7.87 13.54 -10.65
CA ILE A 38 8.63 14.74 -11.03
C ILE A 38 9.71 15.02 -9.99
N LYS A 39 9.32 15.06 -8.70
CA LYS A 39 10.28 15.29 -7.61
C LYS A 39 11.36 14.21 -7.56
N LEU A 40 10.99 12.94 -7.74
CA LEU A 40 11.95 11.83 -7.78
C LEU A 40 12.95 11.96 -8.93
N SER A 41 12.51 12.46 -10.09
CA SER A 41 13.40 12.69 -11.23
C SER A 41 14.42 13.82 -11.00
N GLN A 42 14.18 14.66 -10.00
CA GLN A 42 15.06 15.78 -9.63
C GLN A 42 16.03 15.40 -8.49
N CYS A 43 15.75 14.32 -7.75
CA CYS A 43 16.63 13.80 -6.70
C CYS A 43 18.01 13.46 -7.27
N GLN A 44 19.05 13.92 -6.59
CA GLN A 44 20.45 13.61 -6.90
C GLN A 44 21.00 12.51 -6.00
N SER A 45 20.31 12.23 -4.89
CA SER A 45 20.72 11.21 -3.92
C SER A 45 19.54 10.42 -3.35
N THR A 46 19.84 9.28 -2.73
CA THR A 46 18.84 8.49 -1.98
C THR A 46 18.37 9.18 -0.71
N ALA A 47 19.13 10.15 -0.18
CA ALA A 47 18.71 10.99 0.92
C ALA A 47 17.58 11.95 0.50
N ASP A 48 17.64 12.50 -0.72
CA ASP A 48 16.59 13.39 -1.25
C ASP A 48 15.24 12.67 -1.35
N GLU A 49 15.27 11.36 -1.64
CA GLU A 49 14.07 10.54 -1.77
C GLU A 49 13.32 10.32 -0.45
N VAL A 50 13.98 10.51 0.70
CA VAL A 50 13.37 10.35 2.03
C VAL A 50 12.17 11.28 2.19
N HIS A 51 12.30 12.54 1.79
CA HIS A 51 11.20 13.52 1.87
C HIS A 51 10.01 13.14 0.99
N ILE A 52 10.28 12.52 -0.16
CA ILE A 52 9.23 12.07 -1.09
C ILE A 52 8.55 10.82 -0.54
N LEU A 53 9.30 9.88 0.05
CA LEU A 53 8.75 8.71 0.72
C LEU A 53 7.82 9.12 1.88
N MET A 54 8.26 10.05 2.72
CA MET A 54 7.43 10.59 3.81
C MET A 54 6.16 11.25 3.26
N SER A 55 6.30 12.12 2.25
CA SER A 55 5.16 12.79 1.61
C SER A 55 4.15 11.78 1.04
N LEU A 56 4.62 10.75 0.32
CA LEU A 56 3.75 9.70 -0.23
C LEU A 56 3.01 8.93 0.86
N ASN A 57 3.67 8.64 1.97
CA ASN A 57 3.06 7.94 3.10
C ASN A 57 2.03 8.83 3.83
N ASP A 58 2.30 10.12 3.98
CA ASP A 58 1.35 11.11 4.52
C ASP A 58 0.11 11.24 3.61
N TRP A 59 0.32 11.30 2.29
CA TRP A 59 -0.78 11.32 1.33
C TRP A 59 -1.59 10.03 1.34
N ASN A 60 -0.92 8.88 1.50
CA ASN A 60 -1.58 7.58 1.59
C ASN A 60 -2.46 7.47 2.83
N THR A 61 -1.98 7.94 3.98
CA THR A 61 -2.75 7.92 5.24
C THR A 61 -3.87 8.96 5.25
N SER A 62 -3.72 10.07 4.53
CA SER A 62 -4.72 11.14 4.41
C SER A 62 -5.75 10.91 3.30
N ALA A 63 -5.51 9.95 2.40
CA ALA A 63 -6.39 9.69 1.28
C ALA A 63 -7.73 9.10 1.72
N ASN A 64 -8.82 9.62 1.17
CA ASN A 64 -10.17 9.10 1.37
C ASN A 64 -10.83 8.77 0.02
N PRO A 65 -10.41 7.68 -0.66
CA PRO A 65 -10.95 7.35 -1.97
C PRO A 65 -12.41 6.88 -1.88
N ASN A 66 -13.04 6.77 -3.04
CA ASN A 66 -14.27 6.05 -3.27
C ASN A 66 -14.05 4.96 -4.33
N GLN A 67 -15.08 4.17 -4.64
CA GLN A 67 -14.92 3.01 -5.56
C GLN A 67 -14.44 3.39 -6.97
N SER A 68 -14.66 4.62 -7.43
CA SER A 68 -14.23 5.05 -8.76
C SER A 68 -12.73 5.39 -8.84
N ASN A 69 -12.07 5.62 -7.69
CA ASN A 69 -10.68 6.04 -7.64
C ASN A 69 -9.81 5.25 -6.65
N GLU A 70 -10.35 4.29 -5.91
CA GLU A 70 -9.62 3.43 -4.95
C GLU A 70 -8.39 2.75 -5.58
N GLY A 71 -8.52 2.26 -6.82
CA GLY A 71 -7.41 1.61 -7.54
C GLY A 71 -6.23 2.54 -7.83
N LYS A 72 -6.41 3.87 -7.75
CA LYS A 72 -5.29 4.82 -7.93
C LYS A 72 -4.32 4.79 -6.74
N LEU A 73 -4.77 4.39 -5.55
CA LEU A 73 -3.89 4.24 -4.39
C LEU A 73 -2.82 3.16 -4.58
N PHE A 74 -3.05 2.19 -5.47
CA PHE A 74 -2.04 1.19 -5.79
C PHE A 74 -0.76 1.81 -6.35
N LEU A 75 -0.85 2.97 -7.01
CA LEU A 75 0.31 3.71 -7.48
C LEU A 75 1.14 4.26 -6.31
N PHE A 76 0.48 4.70 -5.23
CA PHE A 76 1.15 5.14 -4.02
C PHE A 76 1.80 3.97 -3.31
N TRP A 77 1.06 2.87 -3.10
CA TRP A 77 1.57 1.69 -2.39
C TRP A 77 2.79 1.10 -3.09
N ASN A 78 2.73 0.95 -4.42
CA ASN A 78 3.88 0.50 -5.20
C ASN A 78 5.08 1.42 -5.03
N LYS A 79 4.88 2.74 -5.11
CA LYS A 79 6.00 3.69 -5.01
C LYS A 79 6.57 3.76 -3.59
N ILE A 80 5.73 3.71 -2.56
CA ILE A 80 6.16 3.62 -1.16
C ILE A 80 7.02 2.39 -0.96
N LEU A 81 6.55 1.20 -1.37
CA LEU A 81 7.30 -0.04 -1.24
C LEU A 81 8.61 -0.03 -2.04
N GLU A 82 8.58 0.50 -3.27
CA GLU A 82 9.78 0.67 -4.09
C GLU A 82 10.83 1.54 -3.38
N LEU A 83 10.43 2.70 -2.88
CA LEU A 83 11.33 3.59 -2.14
C LEU A 83 11.80 2.93 -0.84
N CYS A 84 10.94 2.24 -0.10
CA CYS A 84 11.33 1.47 1.09
C CYS A 84 12.45 0.47 0.77
N THR A 85 12.33 -0.31 -0.31
CA THR A 85 13.40 -1.25 -0.71
C THR A 85 14.71 -0.55 -1.09
N ARG A 86 14.64 0.63 -1.72
CA ARG A 86 15.82 1.44 -2.03
C ARG A 86 16.46 2.00 -0.75
N GLN A 87 15.65 2.48 0.20
CA GLN A 87 16.13 2.99 1.48
C GLN A 87 16.75 1.88 2.35
N LEU A 88 16.22 0.64 2.31
CA LEU A 88 16.85 -0.50 2.98
C LEU A 88 18.25 -0.79 2.45
N ARG A 89 18.46 -0.73 1.12
CA ARG A 89 19.79 -0.89 0.52
C ARG A 89 20.78 0.18 0.95
N ASN A 90 20.30 1.33 1.41
CA ASN A 90 21.10 2.43 1.94
C ASN A 90 21.16 2.42 3.48
N ASN A 91 20.85 1.29 4.13
CA ASN A 91 20.88 1.11 5.59
C ASN A 91 19.90 2.00 6.38
N ASN A 92 18.87 2.57 5.75
CA ASN A 92 17.84 3.38 6.40
C ASN A 92 16.73 2.52 7.04
N LYS A 93 17.13 1.49 7.80
CA LYS A 93 16.21 0.48 8.38
C LYS A 93 15.14 1.08 9.29
N SER A 94 15.51 2.06 10.14
CA SER A 94 14.57 2.71 11.06
C SER A 94 13.41 3.41 10.34
N LEU A 95 13.74 4.23 9.34
CA LEU A 95 12.77 4.92 8.49
C LEU A 95 11.86 3.92 7.76
N VAL A 96 12.42 2.84 7.22
CA VAL A 96 11.64 1.85 6.47
C VAL A 96 10.69 1.09 7.38
N THR A 97 11.16 0.61 8.54
CA THR A 97 10.31 -0.10 9.50
C THR A 97 9.14 0.79 9.94
N SER A 98 9.37 2.06 10.29
CA SER A 98 8.30 2.96 10.71
C SER A 98 7.30 3.25 9.57
N THR A 99 7.80 3.49 8.36
CA THR A 99 6.96 3.70 7.17
C THR A 99 6.09 2.49 6.85
N LEU A 100 6.66 1.29 6.90
CA LEU A 100 5.93 0.03 6.66
C LEU A 100 4.88 -0.25 7.73
N VAL A 101 5.16 0.06 9.01
CA VAL A 101 4.17 -0.06 10.10
C VAL A 101 2.99 0.88 9.84
N GLN A 102 3.25 2.16 9.50
CA GLN A 102 2.19 3.13 9.20
C GLN A 102 1.39 2.75 7.96
N THR A 103 2.08 2.34 6.89
CA THR A 103 1.44 1.82 5.66
C THR A 103 0.56 0.61 5.98
N THR A 104 1.03 -0.33 6.82
CA THR A 104 0.25 -1.50 7.22
C THR A 104 -1.00 -1.09 7.99
N GLY A 105 -0.90 -0.14 8.92
CA GLY A 105 -2.05 0.41 9.64
C GLY A 105 -3.10 1.01 8.69
N CYS A 106 -2.66 1.82 7.71
CA CYS A 106 -3.53 2.37 6.68
C CYS A 106 -4.23 1.26 5.86
N LEU A 107 -3.50 0.24 5.41
CA LEU A 107 -4.05 -0.88 4.64
C LEU A 107 -5.06 -1.70 5.45
N ILE A 108 -4.84 -1.89 6.75
CA ILE A 108 -5.79 -2.56 7.65
C ILE A 108 -7.12 -1.81 7.66
N THR A 109 -7.09 -0.48 7.82
CA THR A 109 -8.29 0.37 7.82
C THR A 109 -8.99 0.35 6.46
N LEU A 110 -8.25 0.50 5.37
CA LEU A 110 -8.79 0.45 4.00
C LEU A 110 -9.39 -0.91 3.66
N GLY A 111 -8.91 -1.98 4.31
CA GLY A 111 -9.43 -3.32 4.13
C GLY A 111 -10.68 -3.65 4.97
N GLU A 112 -11.22 -2.72 5.77
CA GLU A 112 -12.32 -3.00 6.72
C GLU A 112 -13.67 -3.15 6.02
N ASP A 113 -14.44 -4.16 6.47
CA ASP A 113 -15.80 -4.40 5.98
C ASP A 113 -16.81 -3.38 6.52
N LYS A 114 -16.51 -2.80 7.68
CA LYS A 114 -17.30 -1.75 8.33
C LYS A 114 -16.37 -0.61 8.72
N SER A 115 -16.55 0.54 8.06
CA SER A 115 -15.84 1.78 8.36
C SER A 115 -16.34 2.39 9.68
N GLY A 116 -15.42 2.88 10.51
CA GLY A 116 -15.73 3.80 11.61
C GLY A 116 -15.58 3.26 13.03
N LEU A 117 -15.00 2.08 13.23
CA LEU A 117 -14.63 1.62 14.56
C LEU A 117 -13.33 0.82 14.43
N GLY A 118 -12.27 1.24 15.11
CA GLY A 118 -11.09 0.41 15.33
C GLY A 118 -11.44 -0.87 16.09
N LEU A 119 -10.89 -1.08 17.28
CA LEU A 119 -11.04 -2.32 18.06
C LEU A 119 -12.49 -2.82 18.31
N PHE A 120 -13.53 -2.02 18.01
CA PHE A 120 -14.96 -2.35 18.18
C PHE A 120 -15.70 -2.78 16.90
N GLY A 121 -15.04 -2.84 15.73
CA GLY A 121 -15.66 -3.37 14.50
C GLY A 121 -16.13 -4.83 14.61
N VAL A 122 -15.60 -5.57 15.60
CA VAL A 122 -15.90 -6.98 15.90
C VAL A 122 -17.37 -7.19 16.33
N ILE A 123 -18.06 -6.17 16.84
CA ILE A 123 -19.47 -6.28 17.30
C ILE A 123 -20.46 -5.94 16.16
N GLY A 124 -19.97 -5.59 14.97
CA GLY A 124 -20.81 -5.41 13.80
C GLY A 124 -21.62 -4.12 13.75
N LEU A 125 -21.36 -3.16 14.63
CA LEU A 125 -22.01 -1.85 14.67
C LEU A 125 -21.15 -0.81 13.93
N GLY A 126 -21.05 -0.89 12.61
CA GLY A 126 -20.29 0.09 11.83
C GLY A 126 -20.91 0.35 10.47
N LYS A 127 -20.64 1.52 9.90
CA LYS A 127 -21.11 1.86 8.54
C LYS A 127 -20.47 0.89 7.56
N LYS A 128 -21.24 0.39 6.60
CA LYS A 128 -20.71 -0.49 5.55
C LYS A 128 -19.53 0.20 4.85
N SER A 129 -18.46 -0.55 4.59
CA SER A 129 -17.30 -0.03 3.86
C SER A 129 -17.73 0.61 2.54
N ASN A 130 -17.14 1.78 2.25
CA ASN A 130 -17.33 2.45 0.97
C ASN A 130 -16.48 1.82 -0.14
N PHE A 131 -15.56 0.92 0.19
CA PHE A 131 -14.65 0.29 -0.78
C PHE A 131 -15.22 -0.99 -1.39
N SER A 132 -14.81 -1.27 -2.63
CA SER A 132 -15.18 -2.52 -3.28
C SER A 132 -14.55 -3.72 -2.55
N LEU A 133 -15.18 -4.89 -2.70
CA LEU A 133 -14.64 -6.14 -2.15
C LEU A 133 -13.27 -6.46 -2.73
N ARG A 134 -13.07 -6.25 -4.04
CA ARG A 134 -11.78 -6.48 -4.72
C ARG A 134 -10.66 -5.60 -4.16
N PHE A 135 -10.96 -4.34 -3.85
CA PHE A 135 -9.98 -3.43 -3.23
C PHE A 135 -9.62 -3.88 -1.81
N ARG A 136 -10.63 -4.25 -1.01
CA ARG A 136 -10.40 -4.80 0.34
C ARG A 136 -9.54 -6.06 0.33
N VAL A 137 -9.69 -6.93 -0.66
CA VAL A 137 -8.82 -8.11 -0.84
C VAL A 137 -7.37 -7.69 -1.05
N VAL A 138 -7.09 -6.75 -1.95
CA VAL A 138 -5.72 -6.25 -2.17
C VAL A 138 -5.16 -5.61 -0.90
N ALA A 139 -5.94 -4.77 -0.22
CA ALA A 139 -5.50 -4.08 1.00
C ALA A 139 -5.13 -5.08 2.12
N ASN A 140 -5.99 -6.07 2.40
CA ASN A 140 -5.70 -7.09 3.41
C ASN A 140 -4.51 -7.99 3.00
N ALA A 141 -4.40 -8.35 1.72
CA ALA A 141 -3.28 -9.14 1.23
C ALA A 141 -1.94 -8.42 1.43
N MET A 142 -1.88 -7.13 1.05
CA MET A 142 -0.67 -6.33 1.20
C MET A 142 -0.35 -6.03 2.67
N ALA A 143 -1.35 -5.76 3.51
CA ALA A 143 -1.15 -5.59 4.94
C ALA A 143 -0.53 -6.84 5.58
N ALA A 144 -1.06 -8.02 5.26
CA ALA A 144 -0.56 -9.28 5.80
C ALA A 144 0.83 -9.64 5.27
N PHE A 145 1.11 -9.39 3.98
CA PHE A 145 2.44 -9.56 3.42
C PHE A 145 3.47 -8.67 4.13
N ILE A 146 3.21 -7.35 4.25
CA ILE A 146 4.13 -6.41 4.89
C ILE A 146 4.32 -6.75 6.37
N ALA A 147 3.24 -7.10 7.10
CA ALA A 147 3.33 -7.52 8.50
C ALA A 147 4.17 -8.79 8.68
N SER A 148 4.03 -9.76 7.77
CA SER A 148 4.89 -10.95 7.74
C SER A 148 6.36 -10.58 7.53
N MET A 149 6.65 -9.68 6.57
CA MET A 149 8.02 -9.17 6.34
C MET A 149 8.59 -8.47 7.58
N LEU A 150 7.83 -7.57 8.21
CA LEU A 150 8.24 -6.90 9.45
C LEU A 150 8.53 -7.88 10.60
N CYS A 151 7.82 -9.01 10.63
CA CYS A 151 7.99 -10.05 11.64
C CYS A 151 9.22 -10.94 11.38
N ARG A 152 9.50 -11.33 10.14
CA ARG A 152 10.46 -12.40 9.82
C ARG A 152 11.68 -11.99 8.99
N ASP A 153 11.61 -10.90 8.24
CA ASP A 153 12.70 -10.47 7.36
C ASP A 153 13.83 -9.84 8.21
N ALA A 154 14.99 -10.48 8.23
CA ALA A 154 16.14 -10.03 9.00
C ALA A 154 16.59 -8.61 8.62
N SER A 155 16.37 -8.20 7.36
CA SER A 155 16.66 -6.83 6.90
C SER A 155 15.77 -5.79 7.60
N LEU A 156 14.60 -6.19 8.11
CA LEU A 156 13.60 -5.33 8.76
C LEU A 156 13.52 -5.50 10.28
N GLN A 157 13.91 -6.65 10.83
CA GLN A 157 13.81 -6.94 12.27
C GLN A 157 14.62 -5.97 13.13
N GLN A 158 13.95 -5.22 14.00
CA GLN A 158 14.59 -4.46 15.06
C GLN A 158 14.27 -5.10 16.41
N SER A 159 15.25 -5.14 17.32
CA SER A 159 15.12 -5.80 18.62
C SER A 159 13.94 -5.27 19.44
N THR A 160 13.60 -3.99 19.28
CA THR A 160 12.54 -3.28 20.01
C THR A 160 11.14 -3.45 19.44
N THR A 161 10.99 -3.93 18.20
CA THR A 161 9.69 -4.00 17.50
C THR A 161 9.16 -5.43 17.33
N SER A 162 9.90 -6.44 17.78
CA SER A 162 9.63 -7.86 17.51
C SER A 162 8.26 -8.33 18.00
N GLN A 163 7.83 -7.93 19.21
CA GLN A 163 6.54 -8.33 19.76
C GLN A 163 5.36 -7.65 19.05
N ALA A 164 5.46 -6.34 18.78
CA ALA A 164 4.43 -5.61 18.06
C ALA A 164 4.30 -6.11 16.61
N ALA A 165 5.41 -6.41 15.94
CA ALA A 165 5.41 -6.98 14.60
C ALA A 165 4.77 -8.38 14.57
N SER A 166 5.02 -9.22 15.58
CA SER A 166 4.39 -10.53 15.72
C SER A 166 2.87 -10.43 15.90
N GLN A 167 2.41 -9.52 16.77
CA GLN A 167 0.98 -9.27 16.97
C GLN A 167 0.31 -8.75 15.69
N LEU A 168 0.94 -7.80 14.99
CA LEU A 168 0.44 -7.26 13.73
C LEU A 168 0.35 -8.35 12.64
N ASN A 169 1.36 -9.22 12.56
CA ASN A 169 1.37 -10.35 11.64
C ASN A 169 0.25 -11.36 11.96
N GLN A 170 0.06 -11.71 13.23
CA GLN A 170 -1.03 -12.59 13.66
C GLN A 170 -2.40 -12.00 13.33
N GLN A 171 -2.62 -10.72 13.61
CA GLN A 171 -3.87 -10.02 13.35
C GLN A 171 -4.22 -10.01 11.85
N THR A 172 -3.27 -9.56 11.02
CA THR A 172 -3.48 -9.44 9.57
C THR A 172 -3.63 -10.81 8.89
N THR A 173 -2.82 -11.79 9.29
CA THR A 173 -2.92 -13.16 8.78
C THR A 173 -4.25 -13.82 9.16
N THR A 174 -4.70 -13.68 10.41
CA THR A 174 -5.98 -14.22 10.85
C THR A 174 -7.13 -13.59 10.08
N ARG A 175 -7.08 -12.27 9.89
CA ARG A 175 -8.09 -11.55 9.11
C ARG A 175 -8.17 -12.02 7.66
N LEU A 176 -7.03 -12.14 6.97
CA LEU A 176 -7.00 -12.64 5.59
C LEU A 176 -7.54 -14.07 5.49
N LYS A 177 -7.21 -14.94 6.45
CA LYS A 177 -7.75 -16.30 6.51
C LYS A 177 -9.26 -16.33 6.73
N ASN A 178 -9.78 -15.46 7.60
CA ASN A 178 -11.23 -15.37 7.85
C ASN A 178 -12.01 -14.97 6.59
N MET A 179 -11.41 -14.16 5.70
CA MET A 179 -12.03 -13.81 4.41
C MET A 179 -12.29 -15.03 3.51
N LEU A 180 -11.54 -16.14 3.67
CA LEU A 180 -11.78 -17.38 2.91
C LEU A 180 -13.10 -18.08 3.28
N ALA A 181 -13.50 -17.96 4.56
CA ALA A 181 -14.72 -18.55 5.08
C ALA A 181 -15.95 -17.67 4.81
N ASP A 182 -15.73 -16.38 4.56
CA ASP A 182 -16.80 -15.41 4.36
C ASP A 182 -17.42 -15.50 2.96
N LYS A 183 -18.75 -15.64 2.92
CA LYS A 183 -19.53 -15.73 1.68
C LYS A 183 -19.44 -14.48 0.82
N GLN A 184 -19.19 -13.30 1.39
CA GLN A 184 -19.06 -12.06 0.62
C GLN A 184 -17.85 -12.08 -0.33
N TYR A 185 -16.83 -12.90 -0.02
CA TYR A 185 -15.59 -12.98 -0.78
C TYR A 185 -15.49 -14.21 -1.68
N ILE A 186 -16.61 -14.91 -1.94
CA ILE A 186 -16.61 -16.17 -2.72
C ILE A 186 -15.95 -16.05 -4.10
N ASN A 187 -16.13 -14.92 -4.78
CA ASN A 187 -15.58 -14.66 -6.11
C ASN A 187 -14.07 -14.30 -6.08
N TYR A 188 -13.48 -14.11 -4.90
CA TYR A 188 -12.09 -13.69 -4.73
C TYR A 188 -11.25 -14.73 -3.97
N LYS A 189 -11.81 -15.92 -3.69
CA LYS A 189 -11.14 -16.96 -2.91
C LYS A 189 -9.78 -17.34 -3.45
N GLN A 190 -9.64 -17.44 -4.77
CA GLN A 190 -8.36 -17.79 -5.40
C GLN A 190 -7.27 -16.75 -5.08
N GLN A 191 -7.59 -15.47 -5.16
CA GLN A 191 -6.64 -14.39 -4.88
C GLN A 191 -6.32 -14.31 -3.38
N ILE A 192 -7.30 -14.56 -2.51
CA ILE A 192 -7.09 -14.62 -1.07
C ILE A 192 -6.19 -15.83 -0.70
N GLN A 193 -6.40 -17.00 -1.33
CA GLN A 193 -5.56 -18.18 -1.14
C GLN A 193 -4.12 -17.93 -1.60
N LEU A 194 -3.94 -17.30 -2.76
CA LEU A 194 -2.62 -16.90 -3.25
C LEU A 194 -1.91 -15.95 -2.28
N ALA A 195 -2.63 -14.95 -1.75
CA ALA A 195 -2.08 -14.05 -0.74
C ALA A 195 -1.69 -14.79 0.55
N CYS A 196 -2.48 -15.78 0.99
CA CYS A 196 -2.12 -16.65 2.12
C CYS A 196 -0.84 -17.46 1.85
N GLN A 197 -0.61 -17.91 0.61
CA GLN A 197 0.62 -18.63 0.23
C GLN A 197 1.85 -17.73 0.34
N PHE A 198 1.77 -16.47 -0.09
CA PHE A 198 2.88 -15.52 0.03
C PHE A 198 3.29 -15.24 1.48
N ILE A 199 2.35 -15.28 2.43
CA ILE A 199 2.64 -15.06 3.85
C ILE A 199 3.50 -16.19 4.43
N VAL A 200 3.27 -17.44 4.00
CA VAL A 200 3.96 -18.63 4.53
C VAL A 200 5.23 -18.97 3.75
N ASP A 201 5.39 -18.46 2.54
CA ASP A 201 6.58 -18.69 1.72
C ASP A 201 7.80 -17.97 2.31
N ASN A 202 8.75 -18.73 2.86
CA ASN A 202 9.96 -18.18 3.50
C ASN A 202 11.03 -17.73 2.50
N HIS A 203 10.84 -17.95 1.20
CA HIS A 203 11.75 -17.45 0.17
C HIS A 203 11.46 -16.01 -0.21
N LEU A 204 10.27 -15.49 0.11
CA LEU A 204 9.90 -14.11 -0.17
C LEU A 204 10.43 -13.16 0.89
N SER A 205 10.98 -12.05 0.40
CA SER A 205 11.45 -10.90 1.16
C SER A 205 10.65 -9.65 0.80
N ILE A 206 10.90 -8.54 1.50
CA ILE A 206 10.30 -7.25 1.14
C ILE A 206 10.70 -6.79 -0.27
N PHE A 207 11.82 -7.28 -0.82
CA PHE A 207 12.27 -6.96 -2.18
C PHE A 207 11.40 -7.60 -3.26
N ASP A 208 10.66 -8.66 -2.93
CA ASP A 208 9.76 -9.38 -3.84
C ASP A 208 8.35 -8.77 -3.90
N PHE A 209 8.15 -7.60 -3.27
CA PHE A 209 6.83 -6.96 -3.17
C PHE A 209 6.19 -6.72 -4.53
N LYS A 210 6.94 -6.43 -5.60
CA LYS A 210 6.39 -6.19 -6.93
C LYS A 210 5.71 -7.43 -7.49
N TYR A 211 6.34 -8.60 -7.33
CA TYR A 211 5.78 -9.88 -7.75
C TYR A 211 4.51 -10.19 -6.98
N VAL A 212 4.56 -10.07 -5.64
CA VAL A 212 3.41 -10.30 -4.77
C VAL A 212 2.26 -9.34 -5.11
N PHE A 213 2.55 -8.04 -5.20
CA PHE A 213 1.54 -7.01 -5.42
C PHE A 213 0.86 -7.16 -6.78
N TRP A 214 1.64 -7.38 -7.84
CA TRP A 214 1.12 -7.59 -9.18
C TRP A 214 0.25 -8.86 -9.28
N SER A 215 0.67 -9.95 -8.61
CA SER A 215 -0.06 -11.22 -8.61
C SER A 215 -1.44 -11.12 -7.99
N VAL A 216 -1.63 -10.22 -7.02
CA VAL A 216 -2.93 -9.97 -6.38
C VAL A 216 -3.74 -8.92 -7.16
N VAL A 217 -3.10 -7.83 -7.62
CA VAL A 217 -3.81 -6.72 -8.29
C VAL A 217 -4.30 -7.10 -9.69
N LYS A 218 -3.45 -7.74 -10.51
CA LYS A 218 -3.75 -7.98 -11.93
C LYS A 218 -5.06 -8.74 -12.16
N PRO A 219 -5.36 -9.85 -11.45
CA PRO A 219 -6.62 -10.56 -11.67
C PRO A 219 -7.85 -9.77 -11.22
N LEU A 220 -7.71 -8.91 -10.20
CA LEU A 220 -8.82 -8.19 -9.57
C LEU A 220 -9.17 -6.87 -10.28
N PHE A 221 -8.20 -6.25 -10.94
CA PHE A 221 -8.31 -4.96 -11.61
C PHE A 221 -7.82 -5.02 -13.06
N SER A 222 -8.12 -6.13 -13.74
CA SER A 222 -7.74 -6.37 -15.14
C SER A 222 -8.39 -5.39 -16.11
N ASP A 223 -9.50 -4.77 -15.72
CA ASP A 223 -10.22 -3.71 -16.41
C ASP A 223 -9.50 -2.35 -16.38
N ILE A 224 -8.47 -2.20 -15.54
CA ILE A 224 -7.80 -0.92 -15.29
C ILE A 224 -6.42 -0.86 -15.93
N TYR A 225 -6.36 -0.32 -17.15
CA TYR A 225 -5.15 -0.30 -17.98
C TYR A 225 -3.94 0.41 -17.35
N TYR A 226 -4.14 1.52 -16.63
CA TYR A 226 -3.02 2.29 -16.08
C TYR A 226 -2.26 1.50 -15.00
N LEU A 227 -2.86 0.47 -14.40
CA LEU A 227 -2.19 -0.40 -13.43
C LEU A 227 -1.15 -1.32 -14.07
N GLY A 228 -1.06 -1.37 -15.40
CA GLY A 228 0.02 -2.07 -16.09
C GLY A 228 1.42 -1.59 -15.70
N VAL A 229 1.55 -0.36 -15.17
CA VAL A 229 2.81 0.19 -14.63
C VAL A 229 3.30 -0.52 -13.36
N LEU A 230 2.44 -1.31 -12.71
CA LEU A 230 2.79 -2.11 -11.53
C LEU A 230 3.44 -3.45 -11.89
N LYS A 231 3.47 -3.80 -13.18
CA LYS A 231 3.98 -5.09 -13.64
C LYS A 231 5.44 -5.27 -13.20
N CYS A 232 5.70 -6.42 -12.58
CA CYS A 232 7.06 -6.89 -12.37
C CYS A 232 7.62 -7.35 -13.72
N GLU A 233 8.73 -6.75 -14.18
CA GLU A 233 9.57 -7.37 -15.20
C GLU A 233 10.29 -8.54 -14.50
N MET A 234 10.08 -9.75 -15.01
CA MET A 234 10.77 -10.96 -14.54
C MET A 234 12.03 -11.17 -15.36
#